data_AF-A0A379CBU7-F1
#
_entry.id   AF-A0A379CBU7-F1
#
_cell.length_a   1.000
_cell.length_b   1.000
_cell.length_c   1.000
_cell.angle_alpha   90.00
_cell.angle_beta   90.00
_cell.angle_gamma   90.00
#
_symmetry.space_group_name_H-M   'P 1'
#
loop_
_entity.id
_entity.type
_entity.pdbx_description
1 polymer ?
#
loop_
_entity_poly.entity_id
_entity_poly.type
_entity_poly.pdbx_seq_one_letter_code
_entity_poly.pdbx_strand_id
1 'polypeptide(L)'
;MLTFLKLFKYYWKHLLNYKYVFRKRKILSSKIWGDQIFSDAINTSFNDYLSHSEKSNSRLKSLLIYDIIDCYSMYGITPKEYFVLNFRNKGKEERASFLSIKNKDEMCLVKPNAWNVFQQLENKSFFYSITKKYFSRELISINSIDDQCIFSEFYKKHNSFIIKSNFSHSGKGIKLIRDASNENVTCSGLFNKLFSDNNKNGFIVEELIEQAKWMKEWNSSSVNTIRIPSIRNSKGYHILNPFLRFGQPNCDIDNAGAGGAVILIDKDSGTLISNAHRQAGDVIKVKPETGELIKGLIVPKWKELLILTQEIHKNLPEDYYYVGFDFALTEDKWVLIEGNWGAFLSWQQIMDKGCKEEFQTLMEI
;
A
#
# COMPACT_ATOMS: atom_id res chain seq x y z
N MET A 1 57.25 25.78 -0.95
CA MET A 1 55.98 25.83 -1.72
C MET A 1 55.30 24.46 -1.86
N LEU A 2 56.03 23.38 -2.22
CA LEU A 2 55.49 22.01 -2.34
C LEU A 2 54.92 21.40 -1.04
N THR A 3 55.41 21.80 0.13
CA THR A 3 54.96 21.32 1.45
C THR A 3 53.63 21.93 1.89
N PHE A 4 53.41 23.22 1.60
CA PHE A 4 52.17 23.93 1.94
C PHE A 4 50.97 23.42 1.11
N LEU A 5 51.16 23.13 -0.17
CA LEU A 5 50.13 22.54 -1.04
C LEU A 5 49.72 21.11 -0.62
N LYS A 6 50.66 20.30 -0.11
CA LYS A 6 50.36 18.97 0.44
C LYS A 6 49.57 19.05 1.74
N LEU A 7 49.99 19.94 2.66
CA LEU A 7 49.26 20.22 3.91
C LEU A 7 47.87 20.78 3.62
N PHE A 8 47.73 21.72 2.68
CA PHE A 8 46.44 22.28 2.29
C PHE A 8 45.50 21.21 1.71
N LYS A 9 45.98 20.35 0.79
CA LYS A 9 45.17 19.22 0.29
C LYS A 9 44.76 18.25 1.39
N TYR A 10 45.63 17.97 2.35
CA TYR A 10 45.33 17.12 3.52
C TYR A 10 44.24 17.76 4.39
N TYR A 11 44.44 19.01 4.83
CA TYR A 11 43.46 19.73 5.65
C TYR A 11 42.13 19.97 4.93
N TRP A 12 42.15 20.25 3.63
CA TRP A 12 40.94 20.42 2.81
C TRP A 12 40.15 19.10 2.71
N LYS A 13 40.84 17.97 2.50
CA LYS A 13 40.21 16.64 2.53
C LYS A 13 39.62 16.33 3.92
N HIS A 14 40.31 16.69 5.00
CA HIS A 14 39.79 16.55 6.36
C HIS A 14 38.60 17.47 6.65
N LEU A 15 38.60 18.72 6.15
CA LEU A 15 37.49 19.66 6.29
C LEU A 15 36.26 19.25 5.47
N LEU A 16 36.45 18.74 4.25
CA LEU A 16 35.38 18.15 3.45
C LEU A 16 34.81 16.91 4.13
N ASN A 17 35.67 16.02 4.61
CA ASN A 17 35.26 14.85 5.41
C ASN A 17 34.53 15.28 6.69
N TYR A 18 34.98 16.32 7.37
CA TYR A 18 34.34 16.83 8.59
C TYR A 18 32.95 17.42 8.31
N LYS A 19 32.83 18.29 7.30
CA LYS A 19 31.53 18.83 6.85
C LYS A 19 30.58 17.71 6.39
N TYR A 20 31.10 16.70 5.71
CA TYR A 20 30.35 15.54 5.28
C TYR A 20 29.89 14.65 6.45
N VAL A 21 30.77 14.38 7.42
CA VAL A 21 30.45 13.63 8.66
C VAL A 21 29.44 14.40 9.52
N PHE A 22 29.57 15.72 9.63
CA PHE A 22 28.63 16.56 10.38
C PHE A 22 27.25 16.61 9.71
N ARG A 23 27.20 16.83 8.38
CA ARG A 23 25.96 16.72 7.59
C ARG A 23 25.33 15.33 7.73
N LYS A 24 26.14 14.26 7.71
CA LYS A 24 25.68 12.88 7.94
C LYS A 24 25.04 12.70 9.31
N ARG A 25 25.68 13.17 10.39
CA ARG A 25 25.10 13.07 11.75
C ARG A 25 23.74 13.77 11.81
N LYS A 26 23.62 14.95 11.20
CA LYS A 26 22.35 15.70 11.14
C LYS A 26 21.27 14.98 10.32
N ILE A 27 21.64 14.34 9.20
CA ILE A 27 20.72 13.57 8.35
C ILE A 27 20.26 12.30 9.08
N LEU A 28 21.17 11.58 9.73
CA LEU A 28 20.84 10.34 10.44
C LEU A 28 19.84 10.57 11.59
N SER A 29 19.91 11.71 12.26
CA SER A 29 18.94 12.10 13.31
C SER A 29 17.68 12.77 12.76
N SER A 30 17.58 13.01 11.44
CA SER A 30 16.41 13.68 10.85
C SER A 30 15.29 12.68 10.56
N LYS A 31 14.06 13.21 10.54
CA LYS A 31 12.92 12.46 10.02
C LYS A 31 13.03 12.33 8.50
N ILE A 32 12.72 11.15 7.99
CA ILE A 32 12.54 10.89 6.55
C ILE A 32 11.06 10.79 6.20
N TRP A 33 10.76 10.65 4.90
CA TRP A 33 9.41 10.37 4.43
C TRP A 33 8.81 9.17 5.17
N GLY A 34 7.57 9.32 5.67
CA GLY A 34 6.94 8.34 6.57
C GLY A 34 7.26 8.55 8.06
N ASP A 35 7.78 9.73 8.45
CA ASP A 35 7.97 10.19 9.83
C ASP A 35 8.93 9.38 10.71
N GLN A 36 9.67 8.42 10.13
CA GLN A 36 10.69 7.64 10.84
C GLN A 36 11.99 8.42 10.98
N ILE A 37 12.72 8.19 12.07
CA ILE A 37 14.10 8.67 12.21
C ILE A 37 14.99 7.85 11.26
N PHE A 38 15.82 8.52 10.46
CA PHE A 38 16.61 7.88 9.40
C PHE A 38 17.52 6.76 9.96
N SER A 39 18.22 7.00 11.07
CA SER A 39 19.05 5.97 11.72
C SER A 39 18.27 4.72 12.08
N ASP A 40 17.04 4.88 12.56
CA ASP A 40 16.21 3.77 13.01
C ASP A 40 15.70 2.98 11.82
N ALA A 41 15.29 3.67 10.75
CA ALA A 41 14.91 3.04 9.49
C ALA A 41 16.07 2.24 8.86
N ILE A 42 17.31 2.74 8.93
CA ILE A 42 18.51 2.00 8.50
C ILE A 42 18.72 0.77 9.38
N ASN A 43 18.67 0.91 10.70
CA ASN A 43 18.90 -0.19 11.63
C ASN A 43 17.87 -1.31 11.44
N THR A 44 16.58 -0.96 11.32
CA THR A 44 15.51 -1.92 11.01
C THR A 44 15.77 -2.60 9.67
N SER A 45 16.10 -1.85 8.62
CA SER A 45 16.39 -2.43 7.31
C SER A 45 17.62 -3.35 7.35
N PHE A 46 18.66 -3.01 8.10
CA PHE A 46 19.80 -3.89 8.29
C PHE A 46 19.43 -5.16 9.03
N ASN A 47 18.56 -5.07 10.02
CA ASN A 47 18.04 -6.24 10.74
C ASN A 47 17.23 -7.16 9.82
N ASP A 48 16.44 -6.60 8.91
CA ASP A 48 15.55 -7.36 8.03
C ASP A 48 16.30 -7.98 6.83
N TYR A 49 17.27 -7.26 6.24
CA TYR A 49 17.80 -7.59 4.92
C TYR A 49 19.28 -8.01 4.89
N LEU A 50 20.06 -7.73 5.94
CA LEU A 50 21.46 -8.18 5.98
C LEU A 50 21.58 -9.58 6.61
N SER A 51 22.43 -10.41 6.01
CA SER A 51 22.86 -11.67 6.60
C SER A 51 23.64 -11.45 7.89
N HIS A 52 23.79 -12.51 8.69
CA HIS A 52 24.51 -12.43 9.97
C HIS A 52 25.97 -11.99 9.79
N SER A 53 26.64 -12.43 8.70
CA SER A 53 28.01 -12.03 8.36
C SER A 53 28.11 -10.58 7.87
N GLU A 54 27.12 -10.08 7.12
CA GLU A 54 27.09 -8.67 6.72
C GLU A 54 26.85 -7.74 7.92
N LYS A 55 26.00 -8.16 8.87
CA LYS A 55 25.74 -7.40 10.11
C LYS A 55 26.98 -7.20 10.98
N SER A 56 27.89 -8.17 11.00
CA SER A 56 29.16 -8.07 11.74
C SER A 56 30.24 -7.28 10.98
N ASN A 57 30.06 -7.01 9.68
CA ASN A 57 31.01 -6.25 8.87
C ASN A 57 30.80 -4.72 8.98
N SER A 58 31.56 -4.08 9.87
CA SER A 58 31.47 -2.63 10.12
C SER A 58 31.81 -1.75 8.90
N ARG A 59 32.74 -2.19 8.05
CA ARG A 59 33.13 -1.47 6.83
C ARG A 59 32.00 -1.51 5.80
N LEU A 60 31.41 -2.67 5.57
CA LEU A 60 30.27 -2.83 4.66
C LEU A 60 29.08 -1.96 5.12
N LYS A 61 28.70 -2.06 6.40
CA LYS A 61 27.62 -1.22 6.94
C LYS A 61 27.86 0.26 6.73
N SER A 62 29.09 0.72 6.94
CA SER A 62 29.46 2.12 6.73
C SER A 62 29.27 2.54 5.27
N LEU A 63 29.68 1.71 4.30
CA LEU A 63 29.48 1.96 2.87
C LEU A 63 28.01 1.97 2.48
N LEU A 64 27.23 0.99 2.97
CA LEU A 64 25.78 0.94 2.73
C LEU A 64 25.07 2.17 3.29
N ILE A 65 25.44 2.64 4.49
CA ILE A 65 24.86 3.88 5.05
C ILE A 65 25.10 5.06 4.11
N TYR A 66 26.30 5.19 3.53
CA TYR A 66 26.58 6.28 2.60
C TYR A 66 25.75 6.17 1.32
N ASP A 67 25.71 4.98 0.70
CA ASP A 67 24.93 4.77 -0.53
C ASP A 67 23.42 4.96 -0.28
N ILE A 68 22.90 4.54 0.87
CA ILE A 68 21.49 4.74 1.25
C ILE A 68 21.19 6.23 1.44
N ILE A 69 22.04 7.00 2.13
CA ILE A 69 21.85 8.45 2.29
C ILE A 69 21.86 9.16 0.93
N ASP A 70 22.81 8.79 0.07
CA ASP A 70 22.93 9.34 -1.28
C ASP A 70 21.70 8.97 -2.12
N CYS A 71 21.23 7.71 -2.07
CA CYS A 71 20.03 7.25 -2.77
C CYS A 71 18.75 7.92 -2.28
N TYR A 72 18.60 8.12 -0.96
CA TYR A 72 17.46 8.87 -0.43
C TYR A 72 17.48 10.33 -0.92
N SER A 73 18.67 10.94 -0.93
CA SER A 73 18.82 12.34 -1.36
C SER A 73 18.57 12.54 -2.86
N MET A 74 19.03 11.60 -3.70
CA MET A 74 18.92 11.70 -5.16
C MET A 74 17.59 11.16 -5.71
N TYR A 75 17.07 10.07 -5.14
CA TYR A 75 15.94 9.32 -5.71
C TYR A 75 14.73 9.23 -4.76
N GLY A 76 14.84 9.78 -3.55
CA GLY A 76 13.79 9.71 -2.53
C GLY A 76 13.56 8.31 -1.95
N ILE A 77 14.47 7.37 -2.21
CA ILE A 77 14.36 5.95 -1.83
C ILE A 77 14.68 5.79 -0.35
N THR A 78 13.71 5.33 0.44
CA THR A 78 13.89 5.05 1.87
C THR A 78 14.85 3.87 2.10
N PRO A 79 15.42 3.68 3.31
CA PRO A 79 16.24 2.52 3.62
C PRO A 79 15.59 1.18 3.30
N LYS A 80 14.28 1.05 3.55
CA LYS A 80 13.53 -0.17 3.22
C LYS A 80 13.42 -0.37 1.71
N GLU A 81 13.03 0.67 0.97
CA GLU A 81 12.94 0.62 -0.49
C GLU A 81 14.29 0.30 -1.15
N TYR A 82 15.40 0.78 -0.58
CA TYR A 82 16.74 0.49 -1.09
C TYR A 82 17.02 -1.02 -1.17
N PHE A 83 16.60 -1.79 -0.16
CA PHE A 83 16.74 -3.24 -0.17
C PHE A 83 15.66 -3.92 -1.00
N VAL A 84 14.39 -3.50 -0.85
CA VAL A 84 13.24 -4.09 -1.55
C VAL A 84 13.39 -4.00 -3.08
N LEU A 85 13.87 -2.86 -3.58
CA LEU A 85 14.09 -2.61 -5.01
C LEU A 85 15.53 -2.97 -5.44
N ASN A 86 16.28 -3.68 -4.59
CA ASN A 86 17.63 -4.18 -4.87
C ASN A 86 18.62 -3.09 -5.34
N PHE A 87 18.49 -1.85 -4.87
CA PHE A 87 19.30 -0.71 -5.33
C PHE A 87 20.81 -0.96 -5.16
N ARG A 88 21.21 -1.74 -4.15
CA ARG A 88 22.61 -2.12 -3.92
C ARG A 88 23.31 -2.73 -5.13
N ASN A 89 22.57 -3.35 -6.03
CA ASN A 89 23.09 -4.05 -7.21
C ASN A 89 22.79 -3.30 -8.53
N LYS A 90 22.26 -2.07 -8.46
CA LYS A 90 21.80 -1.30 -9.63
C LYS A 90 22.74 -0.15 -9.97
N GLY A 91 22.86 0.13 -11.27
CA GLY A 91 23.58 1.29 -11.80
C GLY A 91 22.79 2.60 -11.63
N LYS A 92 23.43 3.75 -11.89
CA LYS A 92 22.79 5.07 -11.71
C LYS A 92 21.56 5.28 -12.60
N GLU A 93 21.67 4.95 -13.89
CA GLU A 93 20.57 5.10 -14.86
C GLU A 93 19.36 4.25 -14.47
N GLU A 94 19.62 2.99 -14.11
CA GLU A 94 18.60 2.08 -13.64
C GLU A 94 17.93 2.59 -12.36
N ARG A 95 18.72 2.98 -11.33
CA ARG A 95 18.20 3.58 -10.08
C ARG A 95 17.33 4.81 -10.35
N ALA A 96 17.68 5.63 -11.32
CA ALA A 96 16.93 6.85 -11.66
C ALA A 96 15.54 6.54 -12.27
N SER A 97 15.36 5.36 -12.86
CA SER A 97 14.08 4.93 -13.47
C SER A 97 13.02 4.51 -12.44
N PHE A 98 13.41 4.18 -11.20
CA PHE A 98 12.49 3.72 -10.16
C PHE A 98 11.77 4.88 -9.47
N LEU A 99 10.49 4.67 -9.20
CA LEU A 99 9.63 5.59 -8.47
C LEU A 99 9.56 5.20 -7.00
N SER A 100 10.09 6.06 -6.12
CA SER A 100 9.92 5.92 -4.66
C SER A 100 8.53 6.37 -4.20
N ILE A 101 8.09 5.90 -3.03
CA ILE A 101 6.86 6.38 -2.38
C ILE A 101 6.94 7.90 -2.22
N LYS A 102 8.08 8.41 -1.75
CA LYS A 102 8.31 9.85 -1.59
C LYS A 102 8.07 10.60 -2.91
N ASN A 103 8.71 10.19 -4.00
CA ASN A 103 8.53 10.88 -5.28
C ASN A 103 7.10 10.75 -5.82
N LYS A 104 6.47 9.58 -5.68
CA LYS A 104 5.04 9.42 -6.03
C LYS A 104 4.18 10.39 -5.25
N ASP A 105 4.37 10.48 -3.94
CA ASP A 105 3.61 11.37 -3.07
C ASP A 105 3.84 12.84 -3.42
N GLU A 106 5.09 13.26 -3.61
CA GLU A 106 5.43 14.61 -4.06
C GLU A 106 4.73 14.96 -5.38
N MET A 107 4.76 14.04 -6.35
CA MET A 107 4.07 14.21 -7.64
C MET A 107 2.55 14.27 -7.52
N CYS A 108 1.96 13.53 -6.58
CA CYS A 108 0.51 13.65 -6.31
C CYS A 108 0.20 14.96 -5.56
N LEU A 109 1.03 15.38 -4.62
CA LEU A 109 0.80 16.53 -3.73
C LEU A 109 0.92 17.89 -4.42
N VAL A 110 1.61 17.97 -5.57
CA VAL A 110 1.61 19.20 -6.39
C VAL A 110 0.29 19.44 -7.11
N LYS A 111 -0.64 18.48 -7.13
CA LYS A 111 -1.95 18.65 -7.75
C LYS A 111 -2.87 19.51 -6.89
N PRO A 112 -3.83 20.25 -7.50
CA PRO A 112 -4.82 21.03 -6.77
C PRO A 112 -5.54 20.19 -5.72
N ASN A 113 -5.74 20.76 -4.52
CA ASN A 113 -6.44 20.13 -3.39
C ASN A 113 -5.92 18.75 -2.94
N ALA A 114 -4.74 18.33 -3.38
CA ALA A 114 -4.23 16.98 -3.15
C ALA A 114 -4.20 16.56 -1.68
N TRP A 115 -3.91 17.49 -0.76
CA TRP A 115 -3.94 17.21 0.67
C TRP A 115 -5.36 16.89 1.20
N ASN A 116 -6.36 17.61 0.70
CA ASN A 116 -7.77 17.34 1.04
C ASN A 116 -8.21 15.99 0.46
N VAL A 117 -7.83 15.69 -0.79
CA VAL A 117 -8.10 14.40 -1.42
C VAL A 117 -7.46 13.25 -0.65
N PHE A 118 -6.21 13.42 -0.21
CA PHE A 118 -5.54 12.44 0.67
C PHE A 118 -6.37 12.19 1.94
N GLN A 119 -6.75 13.23 2.67
CA GLN A 119 -7.57 13.10 3.89
C GLN A 119 -8.93 12.44 3.63
N GLN A 120 -9.54 12.73 2.49
CA GLN A 120 -10.83 12.16 2.08
C GLN A 120 -10.74 10.67 1.71
N LEU A 121 -9.65 10.25 1.06
CA LEU A 121 -9.41 8.82 0.76
C LEU A 121 -9.09 8.01 2.03
N GLU A 122 -8.36 8.61 2.97
CA GLU A 122 -8.05 7.97 4.25
C GLU A 122 -9.30 7.84 5.15
N ASN A 123 -10.32 8.66 4.93
CA ASN A 123 -11.59 8.61 5.66
C ASN A 123 -12.58 7.64 4.99
N LYS A 124 -12.65 6.40 5.52
CA LYS A 124 -13.52 5.33 4.99
C LYS A 124 -14.99 5.70 4.89
N SER A 125 -15.55 6.36 5.91
CA SER A 125 -16.95 6.80 5.89
C SER A 125 -17.21 7.85 4.82
N PHE A 126 -16.31 8.83 4.68
CA PHE A 126 -16.42 9.85 3.65
C PHE A 126 -16.34 9.22 2.25
N PHE A 127 -15.31 8.40 2.00
CA PHE A 127 -15.14 7.74 0.70
C PHE A 127 -16.37 6.89 0.34
N TYR A 128 -16.90 6.13 1.30
CA TYR A 128 -18.15 5.39 1.10
C TYR A 128 -19.32 6.32 0.77
N SER A 129 -19.47 7.46 1.46
CA SER A 129 -20.60 8.37 1.22
C SER A 129 -20.67 8.88 -0.23
N ILE A 130 -19.52 9.10 -0.87
CA ILE A 130 -19.44 9.58 -2.26
C ILE A 130 -19.38 8.43 -3.29
N THR A 131 -19.20 7.18 -2.86
CA THR A 131 -19.08 6.00 -3.75
C THR A 131 -20.06 4.87 -3.44
N LYS A 132 -21.04 5.09 -2.55
CA LYS A 132 -21.97 4.08 -2.01
C LYS A 132 -22.57 3.14 -3.06
N LYS A 133 -22.97 3.67 -4.22
CA LYS A 133 -23.58 2.86 -5.30
C LYS A 133 -22.69 1.75 -5.86
N TYR A 134 -21.36 1.84 -5.67
CA TYR A 134 -20.39 0.86 -6.17
C TYR A 134 -20.02 -0.24 -5.17
N PHE A 135 -20.42 -0.09 -3.90
CA PHE A 135 -20.12 -1.06 -2.84
C PHE A 135 -21.01 -2.31 -2.92
N SER A 136 -22.25 -2.15 -3.41
CA SER A 136 -23.26 -3.22 -3.52
C SER A 136 -23.51 -4.01 -2.22
N ARG A 137 -23.27 -3.39 -1.06
CA ARG A 137 -23.48 -3.96 0.28
C ARG A 137 -23.81 -2.85 1.26
N GLU A 138 -24.45 -3.19 2.37
CA GLU A 138 -24.77 -2.21 3.41
C GLU A 138 -23.53 -1.86 4.23
N LEU A 139 -23.31 -0.57 4.41
CA LEU A 139 -22.28 -0.03 5.31
C LEU A 139 -22.88 1.17 6.03
N ILE A 140 -22.62 1.23 7.34
CA ILE A 140 -23.00 2.33 8.22
C ILE A 140 -21.75 2.93 8.88
N SER A 141 -21.81 4.24 9.15
CA SER A 141 -20.78 4.94 9.89
C SER A 141 -21.28 5.21 11.31
N ILE A 142 -20.44 4.93 12.30
CA ILE A 142 -20.68 5.23 13.72
C ILE A 142 -19.66 6.30 14.14
N ASN A 143 -20.13 7.47 14.50
CA ASN A 143 -19.33 8.64 14.88
C ASN A 143 -19.67 9.15 16.28
N SER A 144 -20.88 8.89 16.79
CA SER A 144 -21.29 9.25 18.15
C SER A 144 -22.07 8.12 18.83
N ILE A 145 -22.30 8.27 20.14
CA ILE A 145 -23.13 7.34 20.90
C ILE A 145 -24.59 7.33 20.40
N ASP A 146 -25.05 8.43 19.80
CA ASP A 146 -26.41 8.58 19.28
C ASP A 146 -26.67 7.71 18.03
N ASP A 147 -25.61 7.21 17.39
CA ASP A 147 -25.71 6.31 16.23
C ASP A 147 -26.12 4.87 16.63
N GLN A 148 -26.41 4.61 17.90
CA GLN A 148 -26.82 3.29 18.40
C GLN A 148 -28.05 2.72 17.67
N CYS A 149 -29.02 3.57 17.33
CA CYS A 149 -30.21 3.14 16.59
C CYS A 149 -29.83 2.66 15.18
N ILE A 150 -28.92 3.35 14.51
CA ILE A 150 -28.42 2.98 13.17
C ILE A 150 -27.72 1.62 13.24
N PHE A 151 -26.86 1.42 14.25
CA PHE A 151 -26.23 0.13 14.48
C PHE A 151 -27.25 -0.99 14.72
N SER A 152 -28.28 -0.72 15.53
CA SER A 152 -29.30 -1.72 15.86
C SER A 152 -30.11 -2.15 14.64
N GLU A 153 -30.43 -1.22 13.72
CA GLU A 153 -31.11 -1.55 12.47
C GLU A 153 -30.24 -2.36 11.52
N PHE A 154 -28.94 -2.07 11.45
CA PHE A 154 -27.99 -2.87 10.70
C PHE A 154 -27.85 -4.29 11.28
N TYR A 155 -27.68 -4.39 12.60
CA TYR A 155 -27.51 -5.63 13.34
C TYR A 155 -28.67 -6.61 13.13
N LYS A 156 -29.91 -6.11 13.04
CA LYS A 156 -31.10 -6.94 12.78
C LYS A 156 -31.08 -7.61 11.40
N LYS A 157 -30.41 -7.00 10.42
CA LYS A 157 -30.35 -7.50 9.04
C LYS A 157 -29.15 -8.41 8.82
N HIS A 158 -28.03 -8.13 9.50
CA HIS A 158 -26.74 -8.77 9.24
C HIS A 158 -26.22 -9.46 10.50
N ASN A 159 -26.21 -10.80 10.49
CA ASN A 159 -25.68 -11.59 11.60
C ASN A 159 -24.14 -11.65 11.61
N SER A 160 -23.50 -11.29 10.49
CA SER A 160 -22.05 -11.29 10.34
C SER A 160 -21.61 -10.01 9.65
N PHE A 161 -20.58 -9.35 10.17
CA PHE A 161 -20.11 -8.06 9.65
C PHE A 161 -18.67 -7.77 10.08
N ILE A 162 -18.05 -6.84 9.37
CA ILE A 162 -16.69 -6.37 9.65
C ILE A 162 -16.74 -4.94 10.19
N ILE A 163 -15.91 -4.67 11.18
CA ILE A 163 -15.72 -3.35 11.77
C ILE A 163 -14.35 -2.84 11.36
N LYS A 164 -14.29 -1.60 10.88
CA LYS A 164 -13.05 -0.96 10.46
C LYS A 164 -13.00 0.46 11.02
N SER A 165 -11.94 0.83 11.73
CA SER A 165 -11.76 2.22 12.18
C SER A 165 -11.61 3.15 10.97
N ASN A 166 -12.14 4.37 11.04
CA ASN A 166 -12.24 5.25 9.87
C ASN A 166 -10.90 5.57 9.22
N PHE A 167 -9.86 5.82 10.02
CA PHE A 167 -8.54 6.29 9.59
C PHE A 167 -7.42 5.24 9.78
N SER A 168 -7.78 3.97 10.00
CA SER A 168 -6.78 2.91 10.10
C SER A 168 -6.43 2.35 8.72
N HIS A 169 -5.22 1.80 8.63
CA HIS A 169 -4.67 1.23 7.41
C HIS A 169 -4.10 -0.15 7.68
N SER A 170 -3.82 -0.88 6.60
CA SER A 170 -3.07 -2.14 6.67
C SER A 170 -3.76 -3.26 7.48
N GLY A 171 -5.08 -3.19 7.64
CA GLY A 171 -5.86 -4.15 8.44
C GLY A 171 -5.81 -3.93 9.95
N LYS A 172 -5.14 -2.87 10.44
CA LYS A 172 -5.10 -2.56 11.87
C LYS A 172 -6.48 -2.14 12.36
N GLY A 173 -6.95 -2.73 13.47
CA GLY A 173 -8.25 -2.43 14.05
C GLY A 173 -9.43 -3.06 13.32
N ILE A 174 -9.19 -3.95 12.35
CA ILE A 174 -10.26 -4.76 11.77
C ILE A 174 -10.74 -5.78 12.80
N LYS A 175 -12.06 -5.84 12.99
CA LYS A 175 -12.70 -6.88 13.81
C LYS A 175 -13.81 -7.54 13.01
N LEU A 176 -13.77 -8.87 12.94
CA LEU A 176 -14.75 -9.68 12.25
C LEU A 176 -15.74 -10.28 13.27
N ILE A 177 -17.02 -10.01 13.09
CA ILE A 177 -18.11 -10.67 13.82
C ILE A 177 -18.71 -11.71 12.87
N ARG A 178 -18.53 -12.99 13.17
CA ARG A 178 -19.02 -14.10 12.32
C ARG A 178 -20.44 -14.53 12.68
N ASP A 179 -20.83 -14.37 13.94
CA ASP A 179 -22.17 -14.69 14.41
C ASP A 179 -22.48 -13.82 15.62
N ALA A 180 -23.18 -12.73 15.35
CA ALA A 180 -23.54 -11.77 16.38
C ALA A 180 -24.50 -12.36 17.41
N SER A 181 -25.33 -13.33 17.03
CA SER A 181 -26.25 -14.02 17.94
C SER A 181 -25.56 -14.92 18.98
N ASN A 182 -24.34 -15.38 18.67
CA ASN A 182 -23.52 -16.21 19.55
C ASN A 182 -22.52 -15.42 20.41
N GLU A 183 -22.38 -14.11 20.17
CA GLU A 183 -21.75 -13.23 21.15
C GLU A 183 -22.70 -13.22 22.37
N ASN A 184 -22.25 -13.69 23.53
CA ASN A 184 -23.02 -13.67 24.79
C ASN A 184 -23.25 -12.22 25.32
N VAL A 185 -23.61 -11.30 24.43
CA VAL A 185 -23.71 -9.86 24.62
C VAL A 185 -24.91 -9.36 23.83
N THR A 186 -25.71 -8.47 24.41
CA THR A 186 -26.83 -7.84 23.72
C THR A 186 -26.33 -6.92 22.59
N CYS A 187 -27.17 -6.60 21.60
CA CYS A 187 -26.84 -5.62 20.55
C CYS A 187 -26.34 -4.29 21.13
N SER A 188 -26.99 -3.79 22.20
CA SER A 188 -26.56 -2.59 22.93
C SER A 188 -25.20 -2.76 23.61
N GLY A 189 -24.97 -3.92 24.25
CA GLY A 189 -23.67 -4.23 24.85
C GLY A 189 -22.54 -4.32 23.83
N LEU A 190 -22.81 -4.92 22.66
CA LEU A 190 -21.84 -4.99 21.57
C LEU A 190 -21.53 -3.58 21.04
N PHE A 191 -22.54 -2.76 20.78
CA PHE A 191 -22.37 -1.37 20.37
C PHE A 191 -21.47 -0.60 21.35
N ASN A 192 -21.77 -0.64 22.65
CA ASN A 192 -20.99 0.06 23.68
C ASN A 192 -19.54 -0.41 23.72
N LYS A 193 -19.30 -1.72 23.57
CA LYS A 193 -17.94 -2.28 23.47
C LYS A 193 -17.21 -1.75 22.25
N LEU A 194 -17.82 -1.81 21.07
CA LEU A 194 -17.21 -1.34 19.82
C LEU A 194 -16.92 0.16 19.85
N PHE A 195 -17.84 0.95 20.41
CA PHE A 195 -17.68 2.39 20.57
C PHE A 195 -16.53 2.73 21.52
N SER A 196 -16.43 2.04 22.66
CA SER A 196 -15.29 2.18 23.58
C SER A 196 -13.96 1.78 22.96
N ASP A 197 -13.93 0.69 22.18
CA ASP A 197 -12.70 0.17 21.56
C ASP A 197 -12.17 1.12 20.46
N ASN A 198 -13.04 1.81 19.73
CA ASN A 198 -12.68 2.64 18.58
C ASN A 198 -12.53 4.14 18.87
N ASN A 199 -12.92 4.61 20.06
CA ASN A 199 -12.76 6.01 20.50
C ASN A 199 -13.37 7.07 19.54
N LYS A 200 -13.08 8.35 19.77
CA LYS A 200 -13.60 9.55 19.07
C LYS A 200 -13.33 9.64 17.56
N ASN A 201 -12.64 8.67 16.96
CA ASN A 201 -12.26 8.74 15.54
C ASN A 201 -13.30 8.12 14.60
N GLY A 202 -14.36 7.52 15.16
CA GLY A 202 -15.41 6.86 14.40
C GLY A 202 -14.96 5.57 13.71
N PHE A 203 -15.93 4.76 13.32
CA PHE A 203 -15.70 3.50 12.62
C PHE A 203 -16.85 3.20 11.66
N ILE A 204 -16.59 2.33 10.70
CA ILE A 204 -17.61 1.76 9.83
C ILE A 204 -17.95 0.34 10.27
N VAL A 205 -19.21 -0.03 10.08
CA VAL A 205 -19.71 -1.41 10.15
C VAL A 205 -20.22 -1.78 8.78
N GLU A 206 -19.71 -2.89 8.25
CA GLU A 206 -19.85 -3.26 6.85
C GLU A 206 -20.29 -4.72 6.73
N GLU A 207 -21.29 -4.95 5.89
CA GLU A 207 -21.74 -6.29 5.51
C GLU A 207 -20.59 -7.10 4.90
N LEU A 208 -20.51 -8.40 5.21
CA LEU A 208 -19.47 -9.26 4.67
C LEU A 208 -19.65 -9.50 3.18
N ILE A 209 -18.54 -9.59 2.46
CA ILE A 209 -18.53 -9.90 1.04
C ILE A 209 -18.40 -11.41 0.85
N GLU A 210 -19.38 -12.00 0.21
CA GLU A 210 -19.29 -13.33 -0.37
C GLU A 210 -18.50 -13.25 -1.69
N GLN A 211 -17.20 -13.53 -1.61
CA GLN A 211 -16.35 -13.53 -2.80
C GLN A 211 -16.62 -14.77 -3.70
N ALA A 212 -16.45 -14.59 -5.01
CA ALA A 212 -16.64 -15.63 -6.02
C ALA A 212 -15.73 -16.84 -5.78
N LYS A 213 -16.15 -18.02 -6.25
CA LYS A 213 -15.36 -19.26 -6.18
C LYS A 213 -13.93 -19.07 -6.69
N TRP A 214 -13.76 -18.41 -7.84
CA TRP A 214 -12.43 -18.14 -8.40
C TRP A 214 -11.54 -17.33 -7.44
N MET A 215 -12.13 -16.38 -6.70
CA MET A 215 -11.43 -15.60 -5.68
C MET A 215 -11.12 -16.47 -4.44
N LYS A 216 -12.05 -17.32 -3.99
CA LYS A 216 -11.86 -18.22 -2.84
C LYS A 216 -10.69 -19.18 -3.03
N GLU A 217 -10.38 -19.58 -4.25
CA GLU A 217 -9.25 -20.47 -4.58
C GLU A 217 -7.85 -19.86 -4.30
N TRP A 218 -7.75 -18.56 -4.05
CA TRP A 218 -6.51 -17.90 -3.60
C TRP A 218 -6.38 -17.92 -2.09
N ASN A 219 -7.45 -17.55 -1.39
CA ASN A 219 -7.61 -17.67 0.05
C ASN A 219 -9.09 -17.59 0.40
N SER A 220 -9.63 -18.63 1.04
CA SER A 220 -11.03 -18.65 1.46
C SER A 220 -11.28 -17.97 2.81
N SER A 221 -10.23 -17.73 3.61
CA SER A 221 -10.37 -17.15 4.96
C SER A 221 -10.53 -15.63 4.97
N SER A 222 -10.09 -14.94 3.92
CA SER A 222 -10.25 -13.49 3.75
C SER A 222 -10.74 -13.13 2.36
N VAL A 223 -11.29 -11.92 2.23
CA VAL A 223 -11.68 -11.35 0.94
C VAL A 223 -10.42 -10.99 0.17
N ASN A 224 -10.21 -11.63 -0.97
CA ASN A 224 -9.10 -11.30 -1.87
C ASN A 224 -9.46 -10.08 -2.72
N THR A 225 -8.46 -9.29 -3.09
CA THR A 225 -8.69 -8.01 -3.77
C THR A 225 -7.79 -7.79 -4.97
N ILE A 226 -8.30 -7.08 -5.97
CA ILE A 226 -7.47 -6.51 -7.04
C ILE A 226 -7.31 -5.01 -6.77
N ARG A 227 -6.06 -4.56 -6.71
CA ARG A 227 -5.68 -3.15 -6.66
C ARG A 227 -5.50 -2.63 -8.09
N ILE A 228 -6.22 -1.57 -8.42
CA ILE A 228 -6.07 -0.83 -9.68
C ILE A 228 -5.67 0.63 -9.36
N PRO A 229 -4.37 0.96 -9.46
CA PRO A 229 -3.92 2.35 -9.51
C PRO A 229 -4.47 3.01 -10.77
N SER A 230 -5.30 4.03 -10.58
CA SER A 230 -5.89 4.80 -11.67
C SER A 230 -5.46 6.25 -11.62
N ILE A 231 -5.13 6.82 -12.78
CA ILE A 231 -4.71 8.21 -12.96
C ILE A 231 -5.68 8.92 -13.91
N ARG A 232 -6.12 10.12 -13.54
CA ARG A 232 -6.87 11.04 -14.40
C ARG A 232 -5.93 12.14 -14.88
N ASN A 233 -5.96 12.43 -16.19
CA ASN A 233 -5.24 13.55 -16.80
C ASN A 233 -6.00 14.12 -18.01
N SER A 234 -5.38 15.05 -18.76
CA SER A 234 -6.03 15.69 -19.92
C SER A 234 -6.43 14.72 -21.04
N LYS A 235 -5.79 13.53 -21.11
CA LYS A 235 -6.07 12.49 -22.09
C LYS A 235 -7.12 11.48 -21.62
N GLY A 236 -7.62 11.61 -20.39
CA GLY A 236 -8.64 10.74 -19.82
C GLY A 236 -8.13 9.93 -18.63
N TYR A 237 -8.59 8.68 -18.55
CA TYR A 237 -8.35 7.80 -17.41
C TYR A 237 -7.39 6.69 -17.81
N HIS A 238 -6.39 6.47 -16.97
CA HIS A 238 -5.33 5.51 -17.20
C HIS A 238 -5.24 4.56 -16.02
N ILE A 239 -4.83 3.32 -16.30
CA ILE A 239 -4.56 2.32 -15.29
C ILE A 239 -3.06 2.02 -15.31
N LEU A 240 -2.47 1.91 -14.14
CA LEU A 240 -1.05 1.62 -13.96
C LEU A 240 -0.88 0.37 -13.12
N ASN A 241 -0.22 -0.64 -13.67
CA ASN A 241 0.32 -1.78 -12.91
C ASN A 241 -0.69 -2.44 -11.95
N PRO A 242 -1.83 -2.96 -12.43
CA PRO A 242 -2.79 -3.63 -11.57
C PRO A 242 -2.22 -4.93 -10.98
N PHE A 243 -2.71 -5.31 -9.80
CA PHE A 243 -2.26 -6.52 -9.14
C PHE A 243 -3.33 -7.14 -8.24
N LEU A 244 -3.32 -8.47 -8.18
CA LEU A 244 -4.13 -9.27 -7.27
C LEU A 244 -3.39 -9.39 -5.91
N ARG A 245 -4.15 -9.33 -4.83
CA ARG A 245 -3.70 -9.54 -3.46
C ARG A 245 -4.55 -10.60 -2.77
N PHE A 246 -3.88 -11.41 -1.95
CA PHE A 246 -4.55 -12.36 -1.07
C PHE A 246 -3.76 -12.53 0.23
N GLY A 247 -4.48 -12.87 1.30
CA GLY A 247 -3.90 -13.03 2.65
C GLY A 247 -3.01 -14.27 2.82
N GLN A 248 -2.61 -14.53 4.06
CA GLN A 248 -2.16 -15.86 4.45
C GLN A 248 -3.35 -16.77 4.72
N PRO A 249 -3.21 -18.10 4.51
CA PRO A 249 -4.23 -19.06 4.94
C PRO A 249 -4.59 -18.83 6.42
N ASN A 250 -5.88 -18.90 6.74
CA ASN A 250 -6.42 -18.68 8.10
C ASN A 250 -6.19 -17.29 8.68
N CYS A 251 -5.85 -16.30 7.86
CA CYS A 251 -5.82 -14.89 8.25
C CYS A 251 -7.07 -14.19 7.71
N ASP A 252 -7.71 -13.35 8.53
CA ASP A 252 -8.86 -12.54 8.14
C ASP A 252 -8.45 -11.25 7.37
N ILE A 253 -7.15 -11.00 7.17
CA ILE A 253 -6.60 -9.77 6.58
C ILE A 253 -5.91 -10.06 5.24
N ASP A 254 -6.27 -9.34 4.19
CA ASP A 254 -5.75 -9.46 2.82
C ASP A 254 -4.64 -8.44 2.48
N ASN A 255 -3.77 -8.15 3.45
CA ASN A 255 -2.72 -7.16 3.28
C ASN A 255 -1.34 -7.82 3.07
N ALA A 256 -0.59 -7.38 2.06
CA ALA A 256 0.80 -7.78 1.85
C ALA A 256 1.68 -7.50 3.08
N GLY A 257 1.42 -6.41 3.81
CA GLY A 257 2.10 -6.08 5.07
C GLY A 257 1.72 -6.97 6.25
N ALA A 258 0.64 -7.75 6.13
CA ALA A 258 0.23 -8.79 7.09
C ALA A 258 0.64 -10.20 6.64
N GLY A 259 1.62 -10.28 5.70
CA GLY A 259 2.11 -11.54 5.17
C GLY A 259 1.39 -12.02 3.90
N GLY A 260 0.47 -11.22 3.34
CA GLY A 260 -0.20 -11.50 2.06
C GLY A 260 0.74 -11.57 0.85
N ALA A 261 0.22 -12.09 -0.25
CA ALA A 261 0.93 -12.24 -1.52
C ALA A 261 0.38 -11.31 -2.59
N VAL A 262 1.23 -10.95 -3.55
CA VAL A 262 0.90 -10.10 -4.71
C VAL A 262 1.17 -10.86 -6.01
N ILE A 263 0.24 -10.77 -6.96
CA ILE A 263 0.40 -11.25 -8.34
C ILE A 263 0.15 -10.10 -9.29
N LEU A 264 1.08 -9.87 -10.22
CA LEU A 264 0.96 -8.82 -11.23
C LEU A 264 -0.02 -9.24 -12.33
N ILE A 265 -0.81 -8.27 -12.77
CA ILE A 265 -1.80 -8.44 -13.83
C ILE A 265 -1.37 -7.59 -15.03
N ASP A 266 -1.41 -8.17 -16.22
CA ASP A 266 -1.32 -7.41 -17.46
C ASP A 266 -2.56 -6.53 -17.63
N LYS A 267 -2.35 -5.22 -17.74
CA LYS A 267 -3.46 -4.25 -17.70
C LYS A 267 -4.44 -4.39 -18.86
N ASP A 268 -3.95 -4.84 -20.02
CA ASP A 268 -4.74 -4.90 -21.25
C ASP A 268 -5.54 -6.20 -21.36
N SER A 269 -4.93 -7.35 -21.04
CA SER A 269 -5.55 -8.67 -21.17
C SER A 269 -6.21 -9.19 -19.89
N GLY A 270 -5.79 -8.72 -18.71
CA GLY A 270 -6.21 -9.29 -17.43
C GLY A 270 -5.47 -10.58 -17.07
N THR A 271 -4.38 -10.90 -17.77
CA THR A 271 -3.59 -12.11 -17.54
C THR A 271 -2.69 -11.95 -16.33
N LEU A 272 -2.58 -12.98 -15.49
CA LEU A 272 -1.59 -13.04 -14.41
C LEU A 272 -0.19 -13.28 -15.01
N ILE A 273 0.71 -12.29 -14.89
CA ILE A 273 2.03 -12.30 -15.55
C ILE A 273 3.19 -12.62 -14.61
N SER A 274 2.95 -12.67 -13.30
CA SER A 274 3.94 -13.05 -12.31
C SER A 274 3.52 -14.30 -11.52
N ASN A 275 4.47 -14.85 -10.77
CA ASN A 275 4.12 -15.73 -9.65
C ASN A 275 3.51 -14.89 -8.52
N ALA A 276 3.00 -15.54 -7.47
CA ALA A 276 2.65 -14.84 -6.24
C ALA A 276 3.91 -14.57 -5.42
N HIS A 277 4.11 -13.32 -5.02
CA HIS A 277 5.25 -12.89 -4.21
C HIS A 277 4.78 -12.40 -2.85
N ARG A 278 5.34 -12.95 -1.76
CA ARG A 278 5.17 -12.43 -0.41
C ARG A 278 6.30 -11.47 -0.04
N GLN A 279 6.05 -10.58 0.91
CA GLN A 279 7.05 -9.62 1.38
C GLN A 279 8.31 -10.28 1.97
N ALA A 280 8.20 -11.50 2.51
CA ALA A 280 9.31 -12.29 3.05
C ALA A 280 10.22 -12.92 1.97
N GLY A 281 9.90 -12.74 0.68
CA GLY A 281 10.66 -13.31 -0.43
C GLY A 281 10.12 -14.65 -0.95
N ASP A 282 9.08 -15.21 -0.33
CA ASP A 282 8.44 -16.44 -0.79
C ASP A 282 7.79 -16.26 -2.17
N VAL A 283 8.04 -17.23 -3.06
CA VAL A 283 7.50 -17.26 -4.41
C VAL A 283 6.59 -18.48 -4.57
N ILE A 284 5.30 -18.22 -4.79
CA ILE A 284 4.28 -19.25 -5.00
C ILE A 284 3.99 -19.33 -6.50
N LYS A 285 4.17 -20.50 -7.10
CA LYS A 285 4.01 -20.72 -8.56
C LYS A 285 2.63 -21.25 -8.95
N VAL A 286 1.93 -21.84 -7.99
CA VAL A 286 0.64 -22.52 -8.18
C VAL A 286 -0.41 -21.96 -7.22
N LYS A 287 -1.69 -22.01 -7.59
CA LYS A 287 -2.80 -21.63 -6.71
C LYS A 287 -2.76 -22.49 -5.44
N PRO A 288 -2.88 -21.90 -4.24
CA PRO A 288 -2.82 -22.65 -2.99
C PRO A 288 -3.83 -23.80 -2.88
N GLU A 289 -5.07 -23.56 -3.33
CA GLU A 289 -6.16 -24.54 -3.19
C GLU A 289 -6.19 -25.59 -4.31
N THR A 290 -5.91 -25.20 -5.56
CA THR A 290 -6.12 -26.07 -6.73
C THR A 290 -4.84 -26.68 -7.30
N GLY A 291 -3.66 -26.12 -6.97
CA GLY A 291 -2.39 -26.52 -7.57
C GLY A 291 -2.19 -26.08 -9.01
N GLU A 292 -3.10 -25.31 -9.59
CA GLU A 292 -3.01 -24.78 -10.96
C GLU A 292 -1.88 -23.75 -11.09
N LEU A 293 -1.16 -23.73 -12.22
CA LEU A 293 -0.13 -22.72 -12.47
C LEU A 293 -0.72 -21.31 -12.53
N ILE A 294 -0.12 -20.37 -11.81
CA ILE A 294 -0.63 -18.99 -11.70
C ILE A 294 -0.46 -18.22 -13.01
N LYS A 295 0.74 -18.28 -13.59
CA LYS A 295 1.08 -17.50 -14.78
C LYS A 295 0.26 -17.96 -15.97
N GLY A 296 -0.38 -17.01 -16.65
CA GLY A 296 -1.23 -17.27 -17.81
C GLY A 296 -2.72 -17.39 -17.48
N LEU A 297 -3.11 -17.47 -16.20
CA LEU A 297 -4.53 -17.39 -15.83
C LEU A 297 -5.10 -16.01 -16.14
N ILE A 298 -6.35 -15.97 -16.54
CA ILE A 298 -7.06 -14.73 -16.87
C ILE A 298 -8.01 -14.40 -15.72
N VAL A 299 -7.95 -13.15 -15.25
CA VAL A 299 -8.88 -12.65 -14.25
C VAL A 299 -10.30 -12.62 -14.84
N PRO A 300 -11.29 -13.28 -14.20
CA PRO A 300 -12.67 -13.28 -14.69
C PRO A 300 -13.26 -11.87 -14.72
N LYS A 301 -14.12 -11.58 -15.71
CA LYS A 301 -14.81 -10.29 -15.86
C LYS A 301 -13.84 -9.08 -15.88
N TRP A 302 -12.62 -9.25 -16.39
CA TRP A 302 -11.59 -8.18 -16.39
C TRP A 302 -12.06 -6.90 -17.08
N LYS A 303 -12.66 -7.00 -18.26
CA LYS A 303 -13.17 -5.84 -19.01
C LYS A 303 -14.23 -5.06 -18.21
N GLU A 304 -15.11 -5.77 -17.51
CA GLU A 304 -16.12 -5.16 -16.65
C GLU A 304 -15.47 -4.40 -15.48
N LEU A 305 -14.39 -4.94 -14.92
CA LEU A 305 -13.64 -4.27 -13.86
C LEU A 305 -12.98 -2.97 -14.33
N LEU A 306 -12.42 -2.95 -15.55
CA LEU A 306 -11.83 -1.73 -16.11
C LEU A 306 -12.90 -0.65 -16.37
N ILE A 307 -14.05 -1.06 -16.92
CA ILE A 307 -15.20 -0.15 -17.13
C ILE A 307 -15.68 0.42 -15.79
N LEU A 308 -15.85 -0.44 -14.77
CA LEU A 308 -16.26 -0.02 -13.43
C LEU A 308 -15.24 0.94 -12.82
N THR A 309 -13.94 0.66 -12.93
CA THR A 309 -12.88 1.54 -12.43
C THR A 309 -12.94 2.92 -13.07
N GLN A 310 -13.09 2.96 -14.39
CA GLN A 310 -13.22 4.21 -15.12
C GLN A 310 -14.50 4.97 -14.75
N GLU A 311 -15.63 4.27 -14.58
CA GLU A 311 -16.89 4.88 -14.14
C GLU A 311 -16.75 5.50 -12.75
N ILE A 312 -16.21 4.75 -11.77
CA ILE A 312 -15.98 5.25 -10.41
C ILE A 312 -15.08 6.48 -10.46
N HIS A 313 -13.92 6.34 -11.09
CA HIS A 313 -12.95 7.42 -11.14
C HIS A 313 -13.55 8.65 -11.79
N LYS A 314 -14.35 8.52 -12.86
CA LYS A 314 -15.02 9.64 -13.53
C LYS A 314 -16.06 10.36 -12.68
N ASN A 315 -16.73 9.64 -11.78
CA ASN A 315 -17.74 10.23 -10.91
C ASN A 315 -17.16 10.84 -9.62
N LEU A 316 -15.86 10.67 -9.36
CA LEU A 316 -15.18 11.42 -8.31
C LEU A 316 -14.94 12.89 -8.72
N PRO A 317 -14.83 13.81 -7.75
CA PRO A 317 -14.41 15.18 -8.00
C PRO A 317 -13.11 15.27 -8.82
N GLU A 318 -12.93 16.35 -9.58
CA GLU A 318 -11.85 16.48 -10.57
C GLU A 318 -10.44 16.53 -9.98
N ASP A 319 -10.31 16.87 -8.70
CA ASP A 319 -9.06 16.91 -7.95
C ASP A 319 -8.55 15.52 -7.54
N TYR A 320 -9.33 14.45 -7.74
CA TYR A 320 -8.88 13.07 -7.59
C TYR A 320 -8.05 12.66 -8.81
N TYR A 321 -6.79 13.09 -8.88
CA TYR A 321 -5.88 12.75 -9.98
C TYR A 321 -5.36 11.32 -9.91
N TYR A 322 -5.11 10.80 -8.71
CA TYR A 322 -4.61 9.44 -8.50
C TYR A 322 -5.44 8.76 -7.40
N VAL A 323 -5.94 7.57 -7.70
CA VAL A 323 -6.62 6.71 -6.73
C VAL A 323 -6.26 5.25 -6.98
N GLY A 324 -5.79 4.56 -5.95
CA GLY A 324 -5.63 3.11 -5.92
C GLY A 324 -6.92 2.44 -5.46
N PHE A 325 -7.76 2.01 -6.39
CA PHE A 325 -9.01 1.33 -6.05
C PHE A 325 -8.78 -0.14 -5.71
N ASP A 326 -9.44 -0.62 -4.66
CA ASP A 326 -9.55 -2.04 -4.36
C ASP A 326 -10.89 -2.60 -4.75
N PHE A 327 -10.87 -3.77 -5.38
CA PHE A 327 -12.07 -4.46 -5.79
C PHE A 327 -12.07 -5.91 -5.31
N ALA A 328 -13.23 -6.38 -4.89
CA ALA A 328 -13.51 -7.80 -4.75
C ALA A 328 -14.49 -8.24 -5.84
N LEU A 329 -14.43 -9.51 -6.20
CA LEU A 329 -15.38 -10.12 -7.12
C LEU A 329 -16.35 -10.99 -6.32
N THR A 330 -17.65 -10.70 -6.40
CA THR A 330 -18.72 -11.62 -6.01
C THR A 330 -19.04 -12.55 -7.19
N GLU A 331 -19.85 -13.58 -6.98
CA GLU A 331 -20.29 -14.46 -8.09
C GLU A 331 -20.87 -13.65 -9.26
N ASP A 332 -21.59 -12.58 -8.95
CA ASP A 332 -22.31 -11.78 -9.94
C ASP A 332 -21.47 -10.64 -10.53
N LYS A 333 -20.67 -9.91 -9.73
CA LYS A 333 -20.04 -8.67 -10.19
C LYS A 333 -18.86 -8.22 -9.34
N TRP A 334 -18.07 -7.30 -9.90
CA TRP A 334 -17.07 -6.55 -9.15
C TRP A 334 -17.73 -5.53 -8.22
N VAL A 335 -17.18 -5.42 -7.01
CA VAL A 335 -17.63 -4.46 -5.98
C VAL A 335 -16.43 -3.68 -5.46
N LEU A 336 -16.63 -2.39 -5.21
CA LEU A 336 -15.60 -1.51 -4.66
C LEU A 336 -15.40 -1.78 -3.16
N ILE A 337 -14.15 -1.89 -2.71
CA ILE A 337 -13.79 -2.07 -1.31
C ILE A 337 -13.39 -0.74 -0.68
N GLU A 338 -12.39 -0.07 -1.25
CA GLU A 338 -11.86 1.19 -0.77
C GLU A 338 -11.04 1.90 -1.86
N GLY A 339 -10.82 3.20 -1.67
CA GLY A 339 -9.90 4.02 -2.46
C GLY A 339 -8.66 4.33 -1.63
N ASN A 340 -7.49 4.22 -2.23
CA ASN A 340 -6.22 4.38 -1.53
C ASN A 340 -5.36 5.48 -2.16
N TRP A 341 -4.65 6.21 -1.31
CA TRP A 341 -3.51 7.03 -1.73
C TRP A 341 -2.23 6.20 -1.96
N GLY A 342 -2.20 4.99 -1.40
CA GLY A 342 -1.05 4.10 -1.30
C GLY A 342 -0.46 3.63 -2.63
N ALA A 343 0.78 3.14 -2.56
CA ALA A 343 1.67 2.89 -3.68
C ALA A 343 1.51 1.52 -4.36
N PHE A 344 2.15 1.38 -5.53
CA PHE A 344 2.23 0.18 -6.38
C PHE A 344 3.68 -0.35 -6.48
N LEU A 345 4.49 -0.19 -5.41
CA LEU A 345 5.91 -0.58 -5.40
C LEU A 345 6.15 -2.05 -5.78
N SER A 346 5.22 -2.95 -5.43
CA SER A 346 5.35 -4.38 -5.70
C SER A 346 5.57 -4.69 -7.17
N TRP A 347 5.01 -3.88 -8.09
CA TRP A 347 5.24 -4.08 -9.52
C TRP A 347 6.71 -3.86 -9.90
N GLN A 348 7.30 -2.75 -9.44
CA GLN A 348 8.71 -2.44 -9.72
C GLN A 348 9.66 -3.47 -9.10
N GLN A 349 9.31 -3.98 -7.91
CA GLN A 349 10.07 -5.03 -7.25
C GLN A 349 10.05 -6.35 -8.03
N ILE A 350 8.85 -6.78 -8.44
CA ILE A 350 8.66 -8.10 -9.08
C ILE A 350 9.19 -8.10 -10.52
N MET A 351 8.98 -7.01 -11.25
CA MET A 351 9.49 -6.85 -12.63
C MET A 351 10.97 -6.43 -12.66
N ASP A 352 11.53 -6.04 -11.52
CA ASP A 352 12.84 -5.42 -11.39
C ASP A 352 13.05 -4.25 -12.38
N LYS A 353 11.98 -3.47 -12.59
CA LYS A 353 11.90 -2.41 -13.60
C LYS A 353 11.26 -1.15 -13.02
N GLY A 354 11.90 -0.02 -13.22
CA GLY A 354 11.37 1.29 -12.84
C GLY A 354 10.17 1.72 -13.69
N CYS A 355 9.25 2.48 -13.09
CA CYS A 355 8.07 3.03 -13.75
C CYS A 355 7.91 4.55 -13.56
N LYS A 356 8.99 5.24 -13.14
CA LYS A 356 8.95 6.67 -12.82
C LYS A 356 8.54 7.54 -14.01
N GLU A 357 9.09 7.27 -15.19
CA GLU A 357 8.81 8.05 -16.41
C GLU A 357 7.35 7.90 -16.87
N GLU A 358 6.81 6.67 -16.85
CA GLU A 358 5.38 6.43 -17.15
C GLU A 358 4.49 7.18 -16.16
N PHE A 359 4.80 7.11 -14.86
CA PHE A 359 4.04 7.82 -13.84
C PHE A 359 4.11 9.34 -14.00
N GLN A 360 5.30 9.91 -14.24
CA GLN A 360 5.48 11.34 -14.49
C GLN A 360 4.69 11.82 -15.71
N THR A 361 4.77 11.06 -16.79
CA THR A 361 4.03 11.35 -18.03
C THR A 361 2.53 11.35 -17.78
N LEU A 362 2.01 10.36 -17.07
CA LEU A 362 0.58 10.26 -16.74
C LEU A 362 0.13 11.36 -15.78
N MET A 363 0.99 11.75 -14.84
CA MET A 363 0.74 12.83 -13.90
C MET A 363 0.99 14.22 -14.50
N GLU A 364 1.46 14.35 -15.75
CA GLU A 364 1.74 15.63 -16.41
C GLU A 364 2.68 16.55 -15.58
N ILE A 365 3.84 16.00 -15.17
CA ILE A 365 4.86 16.66 -14.33
C ILE A 365 6.24 16.63 -14.99
#